data_AF-A0A669EN80-F1
#
_entry.id   AF-A0A669EN80-F1
#
_cell.length_a   1.000
_cell.length_b   1.000
_cell.length_c   1.000
_cell.angle_alpha   90.00
_cell.angle_beta   90.00
_cell.angle_gamma   90.00
#
_symmetry.space_group_name_H-M   'P 1'
#
loop_
_entity.id
_entity.type
_entity.pdbx_description
1 polymer ?
#
loop_
_entity_poly.entity_id
_entity_poly.type
_entity_poly.pdbx_seq_one_letter_code
_entity_poly.pdbx_strand_id
1 'polypeptide(L)'
;MMDWLTYWVVYGVFSVAEFFADIFLSWFPFYYIGKCAFLVWCMAPTPSNGSVQIYNRIIRPFFLKNEAKIDDVVKNIKDKASEAADKFKDEAKKATANIIFEEKKSS
;
A
#
# COMPACT_ATOMS: atom_id res chain seq x y z
N MET A 1 -39.91 -30.95 -10.95
CA MET A 1 -38.71 -31.42 -10.19
C MET A 1 -37.56 -30.42 -10.25
N MET A 2 -37.50 -29.52 -11.25
CA MET A 2 -36.54 -28.41 -11.27
C MET A 2 -37.00 -27.20 -10.41
N ASP A 3 -38.30 -27.11 -10.15
CA ASP A 3 -38.95 -25.96 -9.49
C ASP A 3 -38.47 -25.73 -8.05
N TRP A 4 -38.10 -26.80 -7.37
CA TRP A 4 -37.58 -26.75 -6.00
C TRP A 4 -36.17 -26.14 -5.95
N LEU A 5 -35.30 -26.52 -6.89
CA LEU A 5 -33.95 -25.96 -6.98
C LEU A 5 -34.03 -24.48 -7.39
N THR A 6 -34.90 -24.14 -8.34
CA THR A 6 -35.13 -22.76 -8.75
C THR A 6 -35.67 -21.92 -7.59
N TYR A 7 -36.58 -22.46 -6.78
CA TYR A 7 -37.06 -21.81 -5.55
C TYR A 7 -35.92 -21.52 -4.58
N TRP A 8 -35.07 -22.50 -4.28
CA TRP A 8 -33.93 -22.30 -3.37
C TRP A 8 -32.91 -21.31 -3.88
N VAL A 9 -32.65 -21.27 -5.19
CA VAL A 9 -31.74 -20.30 -5.80
C VAL A 9 -32.33 -18.90 -5.70
N VAL A 10 -33.62 -18.72 -6.02
CA VAL A 10 -34.30 -17.42 -5.90
C VAL A 10 -34.36 -16.97 -4.44
N TYR A 11 -34.68 -17.87 -3.52
CA TYR A 11 -34.71 -17.61 -2.08
C TYR A 11 -33.31 -17.21 -1.55
N GLY A 12 -32.26 -17.90 -1.99
CA GLY A 12 -30.88 -17.56 -1.62
C GLY A 12 -30.46 -16.19 -2.14
N VAL A 13 -30.78 -15.86 -3.39
CA VAL A 13 -30.50 -14.54 -3.98
C VAL A 13 -31.28 -13.45 -3.26
N PHE A 14 -32.56 -13.68 -2.93
CA PHE A 14 -33.39 -12.72 -2.22
C PHE A 14 -32.90 -12.49 -0.78
N SER A 15 -32.55 -13.56 -0.07
CA SER A 15 -32.02 -13.51 1.29
C SER A 15 -30.67 -12.76 1.35
N VAL A 16 -29.80 -13.00 0.37
CA VAL A 16 -28.54 -12.25 0.22
C VAL A 16 -28.80 -10.78 -0.11
N ALA A 17 -29.77 -10.49 -0.99
CA ALA A 17 -30.15 -9.12 -1.35
C ALA A 17 -30.78 -8.35 -0.18
N GLU A 18 -31.61 -8.97 0.66
CA GLU A 18 -32.15 -8.37 1.88
C GLU A 18 -31.05 -8.09 2.90
N PHE A 19 -30.14 -9.03 3.12
CA PHE A 19 -29.00 -8.85 4.02
C PHE A 19 -28.11 -7.69 3.57
N PHE A 20 -27.90 -7.59 2.25
CA PHE A 20 -27.24 -6.46 1.65
C PHE A 20 -28.03 -5.17 1.85
N ALA A 21 -29.33 -5.14 1.57
CA ALA A 21 -30.17 -3.95 1.68
C ALA A 21 -30.21 -3.39 3.11
N ASP A 22 -30.27 -4.24 4.13
CA ASP A 22 -30.18 -3.82 5.55
C ASP A 22 -28.82 -3.22 5.89
N ILE A 23 -27.73 -3.82 5.38
CA ILE A 23 -26.36 -3.27 5.51
C ILE A 23 -26.21 -1.96 4.73
N PHE A 24 -26.81 -1.86 3.54
CA PHE A 24 -26.81 -0.69 2.64
C PHE A 24 -27.73 0.44 3.15
N LEU A 25 -28.73 0.16 3.98
CA LEU A 25 -29.57 1.18 4.60
C LEU A 25 -28.98 1.67 5.92
N SER A 26 -28.29 0.79 6.67
CA SER A 26 -27.83 1.07 8.03
C SER A 26 -26.47 1.80 8.10
N TRP A 27 -25.64 1.68 7.08
CA TRP A 27 -24.33 2.32 6.98
C TRP A 27 -24.30 3.11 5.69
N PHE A 28 -23.78 4.33 5.60
CA PHE A 28 -23.46 4.87 4.27
C PHE A 28 -22.41 3.95 3.58
N PRO A 29 -22.74 3.16 2.54
CA PRO A 29 -22.30 1.76 2.41
C PRO A 29 -21.37 1.52 1.23
N PHE A 30 -20.96 2.58 0.55
CA PHE A 30 -20.24 2.52 -0.72
C PHE A 30 -18.73 2.41 -0.55
N TYR A 31 -18.20 2.65 0.66
CA TYR A 31 -16.75 2.67 0.89
C TYR A 31 -16.14 1.27 0.93
N TYR A 32 -16.73 0.36 1.70
CA TYR A 32 -16.20 -1.00 1.86
C TYR A 32 -16.59 -1.93 0.70
N ILE A 33 -17.82 -1.82 0.16
CA ILE A 33 -18.18 -2.50 -1.09
C ILE A 33 -17.35 -1.97 -2.26
N GLY A 34 -17.11 -0.66 -2.34
CA GLY A 34 -16.20 -0.08 -3.32
C GLY A 34 -14.78 -0.62 -3.17
N LYS A 35 -14.26 -0.73 -1.95
CA LYS A 35 -12.95 -1.32 -1.66
C LYS A 35 -12.88 -2.81 -2.02
N CYS A 36 -13.90 -3.60 -1.69
CA CYS A 36 -13.97 -5.02 -2.01
C CYS A 36 -14.16 -5.25 -3.52
N ALA A 37 -15.05 -4.51 -4.18
CA ALA A 37 -15.24 -4.55 -5.63
C ALA A 37 -13.99 -4.07 -6.38
N PHE A 38 -13.30 -3.04 -5.87
CA PHE A 38 -12.01 -2.58 -6.38
C PHE A 38 -10.93 -3.64 -6.25
N LEU A 39 -10.85 -4.33 -5.10
CA LEU A 39 -9.89 -5.41 -4.87
C LEU A 39 -10.21 -6.61 -5.77
N VAL A 40 -11.47 -7.00 -5.89
CA VAL A 40 -11.93 -8.08 -6.78
C VAL A 40 -11.72 -7.71 -8.25
N TRP A 41 -11.93 -6.45 -8.64
CA TRP A 41 -11.65 -5.94 -9.99
C TRP A 41 -10.15 -5.86 -10.29
N CYS A 42 -9.32 -5.55 -9.30
CA CYS A 42 -7.86 -5.64 -9.40
C CYS A 42 -7.34 -7.08 -9.42
N MET A 43 -8.05 -8.02 -8.80
CA MET A 43 -7.65 -9.43 -8.72
C MET A 43 -8.24 -10.27 -9.87
N ALA A 44 -9.32 -9.81 -10.51
CA ALA A 44 -9.91 -10.46 -11.67
C ALA A 44 -8.93 -10.39 -12.85
N PRO A 45 -8.49 -11.54 -13.41
CA PRO A 45 -7.57 -11.60 -14.53
C PRO A 45 -8.33 -11.28 -15.83
N THR A 46 -8.78 -10.04 -15.98
CA THR A 46 -9.52 -9.55 -17.15
C THR A 46 -8.68 -8.49 -17.88
N PRO A 47 -8.58 -8.54 -19.22
CA PRO A 47 -7.72 -7.67 -20.03
C PRO A 47 -7.99 -6.16 -19.93
N SER A 48 -9.07 -5.75 -19.26
CA SER A 48 -9.32 -4.36 -18.87
C SER A 48 -8.71 -4.11 -17.48
N ASN A 49 -7.38 -4.03 -17.43
CA ASN A 49 -6.60 -3.85 -16.20
C ASN A 49 -7.08 -2.65 -15.38
N GLY A 50 -7.88 -2.92 -14.36
CA GLY A 50 -8.42 -1.86 -13.53
C GLY A 50 -7.35 -1.06 -12.82
N SER A 51 -6.28 -1.76 -12.41
CA SER A 51 -5.04 -1.18 -11.91
C SER A 51 -4.46 -0.12 -12.85
N VAL A 52 -4.42 -0.34 -14.17
CA VAL A 52 -3.90 0.61 -15.16
C VAL A 52 -4.80 1.83 -15.31
N GLN A 53 -6.12 1.67 -15.21
CA GLN A 53 -7.07 2.78 -15.32
C GLN A 53 -7.03 3.68 -14.08
N ILE A 54 -6.90 3.09 -12.89
CA ILE A 54 -6.68 3.82 -11.63
C ILE A 54 -5.31 4.49 -11.64
N TYR A 55 -4.29 3.79 -12.16
CA TYR A 55 -2.94 4.31 -12.27
C TYR A 55 -2.90 5.55 -13.15
N ASN A 56 -3.52 5.52 -14.32
CA ASN A 56 -3.53 6.67 -15.22
C ASN A 56 -4.48 7.80 -14.81
N ARG A 57 -5.59 7.50 -14.11
CA ARG A 57 -6.63 8.51 -13.81
C ARG A 57 -6.54 9.14 -12.43
N ILE A 58 -6.04 8.41 -11.43
CA ILE A 58 -5.95 8.89 -10.05
C ILE A 58 -4.50 9.00 -9.62
N ILE A 59 -3.71 7.93 -9.81
CA ILE A 59 -2.32 7.92 -9.37
C ILE A 59 -1.53 8.94 -10.19
N ARG A 60 -1.59 8.94 -11.52
CA ARG A 60 -0.80 9.84 -12.39
C ARG A 60 -1.00 11.33 -12.10
N PRO A 61 -2.22 11.89 -11.97
CA PRO A 61 -2.38 13.30 -11.62
C PRO A 61 -2.03 13.60 -10.15
N PHE A 62 -2.18 12.64 -9.23
CA PHE A 62 -1.75 12.79 -7.85
C PHE A 62 -0.22 12.69 -7.72
N PHE A 63 0.42 11.83 -8.51
CA PHE A 63 1.86 11.66 -8.57
C PHE A 63 2.49 12.90 -9.18
N LEU A 64 2.04 13.39 -10.34
CA LEU A 64 2.53 14.65 -10.95
C LEU A 64 2.38 15.87 -10.01
N LYS A 65 1.28 15.96 -9.25
CA LYS A 65 1.10 17.05 -8.27
C LYS A 65 1.99 16.92 -7.03
N ASN A 66 2.38 15.71 -6.68
CA ASN A 66 3.21 15.44 -5.51
C ASN A 66 4.64 15.06 -5.87
N GLU A 67 5.02 14.98 -7.14
CA GLU A 67 6.35 14.61 -7.63
C GLU A 67 7.39 15.57 -7.07
N ALA A 68 7.10 16.88 -7.12
CA ALA A 68 7.96 17.89 -6.50
C ALA A 68 8.13 17.71 -4.98
N LYS A 69 7.10 17.22 -4.27
CA LYS A 69 7.18 16.96 -2.82
C LYS A 69 7.85 15.62 -2.50
N ILE A 70 7.60 14.60 -3.31
CA ILE A 70 8.17 13.27 -3.14
C ILE A 70 9.67 13.32 -3.49
N ASP A 71 10.07 13.98 -4.57
CA ASP A 71 11.48 14.18 -4.90
C ASP A 71 12.20 14.98 -3.81
N ASP A 72 11.57 16.03 -3.28
CA ASP A 72 12.17 16.81 -2.19
C ASP A 72 12.32 15.96 -0.92
N VAL A 73 11.29 15.17 -0.55
CA VAL A 73 11.35 14.25 0.60
C VAL A 73 12.40 13.15 0.38
N VAL A 74 12.45 12.53 -0.80
CA VAL A 74 13.41 11.47 -1.14
C VAL A 74 14.83 12.04 -1.14
N LYS A 75 15.04 13.24 -1.67
CA LYS A 75 16.33 13.92 -1.65
C LYS A 75 16.77 14.24 -0.23
N ASN A 76 15.89 14.82 0.59
CA ASN A 76 16.17 15.09 2.01
C ASN A 76 16.50 13.80 2.79
N ILE A 77 15.78 12.70 2.55
CA ILE A 77 16.07 11.40 3.17
C ILE A 77 17.42 10.87 2.71
N LYS A 78 17.72 10.93 1.41
CA LYS A 78 19.00 10.49 0.84
C LYS A 78 20.17 11.28 1.40
N ASP A 79 20.04 12.61 1.48
CA ASP A 79 21.07 13.50 2.00
C ASP A 79 21.31 13.22 3.49
N LYS A 80 20.24 13.10 4.30
CA LYS A 80 20.36 12.72 5.72
C LYS A 80 20.94 11.31 5.92
N ALA A 81 20.57 10.35 5.07
CA ALA A 81 21.08 8.99 5.15
C ALA A 81 22.58 8.94 4.78
N SER A 82 23.01 9.70 3.77
CA SER A 82 24.42 9.83 3.42
C SER A 82 25.20 10.50 4.55
N GLU A 83 24.69 11.60 5.10
CA GLU A 83 25.35 12.31 6.18
C GLU A 83 25.48 11.44 7.45
N ALA A 84 24.44 10.66 7.77
CA ALA A 84 24.50 9.69 8.85
C ALA A 84 25.53 8.59 8.57
N ALA A 85 25.54 8.04 7.36
CA ALA A 85 26.51 7.00 6.97
C ALA A 85 27.96 7.50 7.01
N ASP A 86 28.21 8.74 6.62
CA ASP A 86 29.54 9.36 6.66
C ASP A 86 29.98 9.62 8.11
N LYS A 87 29.08 10.12 8.97
CA LYS A 87 29.35 10.25 10.42
C LYS A 87 29.67 8.91 11.07
N PHE A 88 28.89 7.86 10.76
CA PHE A 88 29.16 6.51 11.26
C PHE A 88 30.51 5.97 10.79
N LYS A 89 30.88 6.21 9.52
CA LYS A 89 32.20 5.80 9.00
C LYS A 89 33.34 6.54 9.70
N ASP A 90 33.20 7.83 9.95
CA ASP A 90 34.22 8.63 10.64
C ASP A 90 34.36 8.25 12.11
N GLU A 91 33.24 8.01 12.81
CA GLU A 91 33.25 7.51 14.19
C GLU A 91 33.86 6.10 14.27
N ALA A 92 33.51 5.19 13.36
CA ALA A 92 34.09 3.85 13.31
C ALA A 92 35.60 3.90 13.04
N LYS A 93 36.07 4.76 12.12
CA LYS A 93 37.50 4.95 11.86
C LYS A 93 38.24 5.50 13.08
N LYS A 94 37.67 6.49 13.76
CA LYS A 94 38.25 7.07 14.98
C LYS A 94 38.31 6.06 16.13
N ALA A 95 37.23 5.33 16.36
CA ALA A 95 37.18 4.28 17.39
C ALA A 95 38.21 3.17 17.10
N THR A 96 38.29 2.70 15.85
CA THR A 96 39.27 1.70 15.44
C THR A 96 40.70 2.21 15.61
N ALA A 97 41.00 3.46 15.22
CA ALA A 97 42.31 4.07 15.41
C ALA A 97 42.67 4.18 16.90
N ASN A 98 41.70 4.55 17.76
CA ASN A 98 41.93 4.68 19.19
C ASN A 98 42.23 3.32 19.85
N ILE A 99 41.52 2.26 19.46
CA ILE A 99 41.76 0.88 19.93
C ILE A 99 43.18 0.42 19.53
N ILE A 100 43.58 0.65 18.27
CA ILE A 100 44.93 0.29 17.79
C ILE A 100 46.03 1.05 18.56
N PHE A 101 45.78 2.33 18.89
CA PHE A 101 46.72 3.13 19.68
C PHE A 101 46.84 2.64 21.13
N GLU A 102 45.74 2.22 21.76
CA GLU A 102 45.77 1.62 23.11
C GLU A 102 46.53 0.29 23.12
N GLU A 103 46.31 -0.57 22.12
CA GLU A 103 47.01 -1.85 21.98
C GLU A 103 48.52 -1.67 21.84
N LYS A 104 48.95 -0.67 21.04
CA LYS A 104 50.38 -0.31 20.88
C LYS A 104 51.02 0.31 22.12
N LYS A 105 50.24 0.90 23.03
CA LYS A 105 50.74 1.57 24.25
C LYS A 105 50.86 0.60 25.44
N SER A 106 50.11 -0.50 25.41
CA SER A 106 50.12 -1.54 26.46
C SER A 106 51.18 -2.63 26.23
N SER A 107 51.81 -2.67 25.06
CA SER A 107 52.94 -3.56 24.72
C SER A 107 54.27 -2.83 24.78
#